data_AF-A0A0C9N6A4-F1
#
_entry.id   AF-A0A0C9N6A4-F1
#
_cell.length_a   1.000
_cell.length_b   1.000
_cell.length_c   1.000
_cell.angle_alpha   90.00
_cell.angle_beta   90.00
_cell.angle_gamma   90.00
#
_symmetry.space_group_name_H-M   'P 1'
#
loop_
_entity.id
_entity.type
_entity.pdbx_description
1 polymer ?
#
loop_
_entity_poly.entity_id
_entity_poly.type
_entity_poly.pdbx_seq_one_letter_code
_entity_poly.pdbx_strand_id
1 'polypeptide(L)'
;MPTADLLDNQVFSGFLLVAAGCTLALQSGCNATLTRYGGRSFSSVMSFGIGLLCCLIFFGVDIGALGTPLPTGHLLEAPGYAWIGGFCGFFYVASNILAVPRLGVGTSLALFVCAQVITACLIDNWGLVGVEVRPYTTWRILASLGAVFCVFVITRY
;
A
#
# COMPACT_ATOMS: atom_id res chain seq x y z
N MET A 1 26.49 -15.14 17.22
CA MET A 1 26.19 -13.70 17.19
C MET A 1 24.88 -13.57 16.43
N PRO A 2 23.80 -13.02 17.01
CA PRO A 2 22.56 -12.87 16.27
C PRO A 2 22.83 -11.89 15.13
N THR A 3 22.68 -12.36 13.89
CA THR A 3 22.73 -11.49 12.71
C THR A 3 21.61 -10.49 12.89
N ALA A 4 21.94 -9.21 13.09
CA ALA A 4 20.95 -8.15 13.06
C ALA A 4 20.16 -8.31 11.76
N ASP A 5 18.86 -8.54 11.87
CA ASP A 5 18.00 -8.68 10.70
C ASP A 5 18.14 -7.37 9.91
N LEU A 6 18.39 -7.44 8.61
CA LEU A 6 18.56 -6.24 7.78
C LEU A 6 17.32 -5.34 7.87
N LEU A 7 16.16 -5.91 8.18
CA LEU A 7 14.90 -5.22 8.39
C LEU A 7 14.84 -4.41 9.70
N ASP A 8 15.63 -4.77 10.72
CA ASP A 8 15.76 -3.99 11.96
C ASP A 8 16.48 -2.65 11.70
N ASN A 9 17.25 -2.56 10.63
CA ASN A 9 17.89 -1.32 10.21
C ASN A 9 16.85 -0.39 9.58
N GLN A 10 16.46 0.65 10.34
CA GLN A 10 15.50 1.68 9.92
C GLN A 10 15.83 2.31 8.56
N VAL A 11 17.12 2.49 8.25
CA VAL A 11 17.54 3.10 6.97
C VAL A 11 17.21 2.16 5.81
N PHE A 12 17.48 0.86 5.98
CA PHE A 12 17.20 -0.14 4.95
C PHE A 12 15.69 -0.31 4.74
N SER A 13 14.92 -0.44 5.82
CA SER A 13 13.46 -0.52 5.77
C SER A 13 12.83 0.74 5.16
N GLY A 14 13.38 1.92 5.49
CA GLY A 14 12.99 3.18 4.86
C GLY A 14 13.26 3.19 3.35
N PHE A 15 14.42 2.72 2.91
CA PHE A 15 14.76 2.61 1.50
C PHE A 15 13.81 1.68 0.73
N LEU A 16 13.44 0.53 1.31
CA LEU A 16 12.46 -0.38 0.70
C LEU A 16 11.10 0.29 0.46
N LEU A 17 10.62 1.06 1.43
CA LEU A 17 9.36 1.79 1.31
C LEU A 17 9.42 2.91 0.26
N VAL A 18 10.56 3.60 0.16
CA VAL A 18 10.79 4.60 -0.91
C VAL A 18 10.77 3.93 -2.28
N ALA A 19 11.48 2.81 -2.44
CA ALA A 19 11.49 2.04 -3.68
C ALA A 19 10.08 1.54 -4.04
N ALA A 20 9.31 1.06 -3.06
CA ALA A 20 7.92 0.66 -3.25
C ALA A 20 7.02 1.85 -3.69
N GLY A 21 7.23 3.04 -3.15
CA GLY A 21 6.55 4.26 -3.60
C GLY A 21 6.81 4.57 -5.07
N CYS A 22 8.07 4.46 -5.51
CA CYS A 22 8.44 4.64 -6.92
C CYS A 22 7.77 3.61 -7.83
N THR A 23 7.71 2.34 -7.42
CA THR A 23 7.07 1.29 -8.23
C THR A 23 5.55 1.44 -8.29
N LEU A 24 4.90 1.95 -7.24
CA LEU A 24 3.46 2.29 -7.28
C LEU A 24 3.16 3.38 -8.30
N ALA A 25 4.04 4.38 -8.44
CA ALA A 25 3.89 5.42 -9.47
C ALA A 25 4.02 4.85 -10.89
N LEU A 26 5.00 3.97 -11.10
CA LEU A 26 5.16 3.25 -12.37
C LEU A 26 3.95 2.34 -12.68
N GLN A 27 3.46 1.61 -11.67
CA GLN A 27 2.30 0.72 -11.80
C GLN A 27 1.06 1.48 -12.30
N SER A 28 0.84 2.69 -11.78
CA SER A 28 -0.26 3.55 -12.23
C SER A 28 -0.21 3.81 -13.75
N GLY A 29 0.99 4.12 -14.28
CA GLY A 29 1.21 4.28 -15.72
C GLY A 29 1.07 2.98 -16.53
N CYS A 30 1.61 1.87 -16.01
CA CYS A 30 1.48 0.55 -16.63
C CYS A 30 0.00 0.14 -16.75
N ASN A 31 -0.78 0.30 -15.69
CA ASN A 31 -2.20 -0.02 -15.66
C ASN A 31 -3.01 0.88 -16.60
N ALA A 32 -2.69 2.18 -16.65
CA ALA A 32 -3.32 3.09 -17.61
C ALA A 32 -3.05 2.66 -19.06
N THR A 33 -1.83 2.21 -19.35
CA THR A 33 -1.45 1.70 -20.67
C THR A 33 -2.22 0.42 -21.00
N LEU A 34 -2.21 -0.56 -20.10
CA LEU A 34 -2.92 -1.83 -20.31
C LEU A 34 -4.43 -1.63 -20.43
N THR A 35 -4.99 -0.65 -19.73
CA THR A 35 -6.40 -0.25 -19.88
C THR A 35 -6.73 0.25 -21.29
N ARG A 36 -5.80 0.95 -21.97
CA ARG A 36 -6.01 1.42 -23.34
C ARG A 36 -6.06 0.27 -24.35
N TYR A 37 -5.32 -0.82 -24.12
CA TYR A 37 -5.23 -1.95 -25.05
C TYR A 37 -6.20 -3.10 -24.73
N GLY A 38 -6.36 -3.44 -23.45
CA GLY A 38 -7.16 -4.59 -23.01
C GLY A 38 -8.45 -4.22 -22.28
N GLY A 39 -8.69 -2.94 -22.02
CA GLY A 39 -9.82 -2.48 -21.22
C GLY A 39 -9.60 -2.57 -19.71
N ARG A 40 -10.52 -1.96 -18.95
CA ARG A 40 -10.38 -1.75 -17.50
C ARG A 40 -10.33 -3.06 -16.71
N SER A 41 -11.27 -3.96 -16.98
CA SER A 41 -11.37 -5.25 -16.27
C SER A 41 -10.15 -6.13 -16.52
N PHE A 42 -9.68 -6.20 -17.77
CA PHE A 42 -8.47 -6.94 -18.11
C PHE A 42 -7.23 -6.38 -17.41
N SER A 43 -7.07 -5.06 -17.40
CA SER A 43 -5.96 -4.41 -16.69
C SER A 43 -5.98 -4.76 -15.20
N SER A 44 -7.13 -4.68 -14.53
CA SER A 44 -7.22 -5.04 -13.11
C SER A 44 -6.88 -6.51 -12.85
N VAL A 45 -7.38 -7.43 -13.68
CA VAL A 45 -7.11 -8.86 -13.54
C VAL A 45 -5.63 -9.15 -13.73
N MET A 46 -4.97 -8.52 -14.71
CA MET A 46 -3.53 -8.71 -14.94
C MET A 46 -2.69 -8.13 -13.81
N SER A 47 -3.01 -6.92 -13.30
CA SER A 47 -2.30 -6.33 -12.16
C SER A 47 -2.37 -7.24 -10.92
N PHE A 48 -3.55 -7.76 -10.60
CA PHE A 48 -3.70 -8.69 -9.48
C PHE A 48 -3.13 -10.07 -9.75
N GLY A 49 -3.26 -10.57 -10.98
CA GLY A 49 -2.75 -11.89 -11.36
C GLY A 49 -1.23 -11.97 -11.26
N ILE A 50 -0.53 -10.98 -11.81
CA ILE A 50 0.94 -10.88 -11.70
C ILE A 50 1.34 -10.67 -10.24
N GLY A 51 0.64 -9.79 -9.50
CA GLY A 51 0.88 -9.59 -8.08
C GLY A 51 0.73 -10.88 -7.25
N LEU A 52 -0.34 -11.64 -7.49
CA LEU A 52 -0.59 -12.93 -6.85
C LEU A 52 0.52 -13.92 -7.17
N LEU A 53 0.96 -14.01 -8.42
CA LEU A 53 2.08 -14.87 -8.81
C LEU A 53 3.36 -14.51 -8.04
N CYS A 54 3.70 -13.23 -7.94
CA CYS A 54 4.84 -12.77 -7.15
C CYS A 54 4.70 -13.11 -5.66
N CYS A 55 3.50 -12.95 -5.08
CA CYS A 55 3.22 -13.33 -3.70
C CYS A 55 3.37 -14.85 -3.48
N LEU A 56 2.92 -15.68 -4.41
CA LEU A 56 3.07 -17.14 -4.32
C LEU A 56 4.53 -17.58 -4.41
N ILE A 57 5.33 -16.95 -5.28
CA ILE A 57 6.78 -17.18 -5.35
C ILE A 57 7.44 -16.79 -4.03
N PHE A 58 7.13 -15.61 -3.50
CA PHE A 58 7.63 -15.15 -2.21
C PHE A 58 7.26 -16.13 -1.09
N PHE A 59 6.01 -16.55 -1.01
CA PHE A 59 5.52 -17.54 -0.04
C PHE A 59 6.29 -18.87 -0.11
N GLY A 60 6.56 -19.36 -1.32
CA GLY A 60 7.35 -20.59 -1.52
C GLY A 60 8.79 -20.45 -1.05
N VAL A 61 9.43 -19.29 -1.31
CA VAL A 61 10.78 -18.99 -0.82
C VAL A 61 10.80 -18.84 0.69
N ASP A 62 9.80 -18.17 1.26
CA ASP A 62 9.71 -17.89 2.69
C ASP A 62 9.58 -19.18 3.51
N ILE A 63 8.69 -20.10 3.09
CA ILE A 63 8.55 -21.40 3.76
C ILE A 63 9.74 -22.32 3.47
N GLY A 64 10.21 -22.35 2.22
CA GLY A 64 11.21 -23.34 1.79
C GLY A 64 12.65 -22.99 2.17
N ALA A 65 13.04 -21.74 1.97
CA ALA A 65 14.42 -21.29 2.16
C ALA A 65 14.62 -20.48 3.45
N LEU A 66 13.63 -19.68 3.88
CA LEU A 66 13.70 -18.89 5.11
C LEU A 66 13.16 -19.65 6.33
N GLY A 67 12.46 -20.76 6.12
CA GLY A 67 12.03 -21.68 7.18
C GLY A 67 10.81 -21.23 7.97
N THR A 68 10.01 -20.31 7.41
CA THR A 68 8.77 -19.85 8.04
C THR A 68 7.76 -21.01 8.12
N PRO A 69 7.12 -21.27 9.28
CA PRO A 69 6.17 -22.36 9.41
C PRO A 69 4.91 -22.11 8.56
N LEU A 70 4.35 -23.21 8.03
CA LEU A 70 3.07 -23.16 7.32
C LEU A 70 1.95 -22.62 8.22
N PRO A 71 0.96 -21.90 7.66
CA PRO A 71 -0.23 -21.50 8.41
C PRO A 71 -0.92 -22.72 9.04
N THR A 72 -1.03 -22.74 10.37
CA THR A 72 -1.67 -23.82 11.15
C THR A 72 -3.09 -23.43 11.57
N GLY A 73 -3.74 -24.26 12.41
CA GLY A 73 -5.09 -24.02 12.93
C GLY A 73 -5.31 -22.68 13.64
N HIS A 74 -4.26 -22.02 14.14
CA HIS A 74 -4.33 -20.68 14.73
C HIS A 74 -4.72 -19.59 13.73
N LEU A 75 -4.68 -19.86 12.42
CA LEU A 75 -5.18 -18.92 11.41
C LEU A 75 -6.66 -18.58 11.63
N LEU A 76 -7.45 -19.51 12.18
CA LEU A 76 -8.87 -19.30 12.51
C LEU A 76 -9.09 -18.32 13.67
N GLU A 77 -8.05 -18.02 14.44
CA GLU A 77 -8.10 -17.04 15.53
C GLU A 77 -7.83 -15.60 15.03
N ALA A 78 -7.43 -15.45 13.76
CA ALA A 78 -7.18 -14.13 13.18
C ALA A 78 -8.47 -13.28 13.18
N PRO A 79 -8.39 -12.03 13.65
CA PRO A 79 -9.57 -11.17 13.75
C PRO A 79 -10.16 -10.88 12.37
N GLY A 80 -11.47 -10.66 12.29
CA GLY A 80 -12.17 -10.48 11.00
C GLY A 80 -11.59 -9.39 10.10
N TYR A 81 -11.03 -8.32 10.68
CA TYR A 81 -10.38 -7.25 9.91
C TYR A 81 -9.06 -7.67 9.24
N ALA A 82 -8.42 -8.77 9.66
CA ALA A 82 -7.19 -9.25 9.03
C ALA A 82 -7.45 -9.71 7.58
N TRP A 83 -8.69 -10.10 7.28
CA TRP A 83 -9.09 -10.68 6.00
C TRP A 83 -9.50 -9.66 4.95
N ILE A 84 -9.76 -8.40 5.34
CA ILE A 84 -10.22 -7.36 4.41
C ILE A 84 -9.10 -6.77 3.54
N GLY A 85 -7.83 -7.11 3.82
CA GLY A 85 -6.67 -6.56 3.10
C GLY A 85 -6.73 -6.77 1.59
N GLY A 86 -7.15 -7.96 1.14
CA GLY A 86 -7.31 -8.25 -0.29
C GLY A 86 -8.37 -7.37 -0.98
N PHE A 87 -9.48 -7.11 -0.30
CA PHE A 87 -10.52 -6.20 -0.78
C PHE A 87 -10.02 -4.75 -0.85
N CYS A 88 -9.29 -4.29 0.17
CA CYS A 88 -8.68 -2.95 0.19
C CYS A 88 -7.70 -2.75 -0.98
N GLY A 89 -6.88 -3.77 -1.27
CA GLY A 89 -5.99 -3.78 -2.43
C GLY A 89 -6.77 -3.65 -3.73
N PHE A 90 -7.82 -4.49 -3.92
CA PHE A 90 -8.69 -4.43 -5.10
C PHE A 90 -9.28 -3.04 -5.30
N PHE A 91 -9.84 -2.46 -4.25
CA PHE A 91 -10.44 -1.13 -4.28
C PHE A 91 -9.43 -0.06 -4.69
N TYR A 92 -8.18 -0.13 -4.21
CA TYR A 92 -7.10 0.75 -4.62
C TYR A 92 -6.83 0.67 -6.12
N VAL A 93 -6.55 -0.52 -6.65
CA VAL A 93 -6.21 -0.69 -8.07
C VAL A 93 -7.37 -0.31 -8.98
N ALA A 94 -8.60 -0.71 -8.62
CA ALA A 94 -9.80 -0.35 -9.37
C ALA A 94 -9.99 1.18 -9.42
N SER A 95 -9.87 1.86 -8.27
CA SER A 95 -9.95 3.31 -8.19
C SER A 95 -8.86 3.99 -9.02
N ASN A 96 -7.63 3.47 -8.97
CA ASN A 96 -6.49 3.96 -9.72
C ASN A 96 -6.73 3.87 -11.25
N ILE A 97 -7.20 2.71 -11.74
CA ILE A 97 -7.57 2.50 -13.16
C ILE A 97 -8.67 3.48 -13.62
N LEU A 98 -9.63 3.79 -12.75
CA LEU A 98 -10.75 4.69 -13.08
C LEU A 98 -10.38 6.18 -13.00
N ALA A 99 -9.53 6.56 -12.05
CA ALA A 99 -9.22 7.95 -11.74
C ALA A 99 -8.06 8.50 -12.59
N VAL A 100 -7.00 7.72 -12.81
CA VAL A 100 -5.78 8.18 -13.49
C VAL A 100 -6.01 8.72 -14.90
N PRO A 101 -6.83 8.08 -15.77
CA PRO A 101 -7.09 8.63 -17.09
C PRO A 101 -7.78 10.00 -17.06
N ARG A 102 -8.41 10.38 -15.94
CA ARG A 102 -9.15 11.65 -15.77
C ARG A 102 -8.34 12.71 -15.05
N LEU A 103 -7.62 12.32 -14.00
CA LEU A 103 -6.91 13.25 -13.11
C LEU A 103 -5.40 13.33 -13.41
N GLY A 104 -4.86 12.38 -14.18
CA GLY A 104 -3.42 12.17 -14.31
C GLY A 104 -2.83 11.40 -13.13
N VAL A 105 -1.62 10.87 -13.32
CA VAL A 105 -0.91 10.06 -12.30
C VAL A 105 -0.54 10.90 -11.07
N GLY A 106 0.03 12.09 -11.28
CA GLY A 106 0.48 12.97 -10.20
C GLY A 106 -0.63 13.35 -9.23
N THR A 107 -1.73 13.89 -9.76
CA THR A 107 -2.92 14.27 -8.99
C THR A 107 -3.54 13.08 -8.25
N SER A 108 -3.67 11.94 -8.93
CA SER A 108 -4.28 10.73 -8.34
C SER A 108 -3.46 10.21 -7.16
N LEU A 109 -2.14 10.13 -7.31
CA LEU A 109 -1.25 9.66 -6.24
C LEU A 109 -1.14 10.67 -5.10
N ALA A 110 -1.11 11.97 -5.40
CA ALA A 110 -1.09 13.01 -4.37
C ALA A 110 -2.33 12.91 -3.46
N LEU A 111 -3.53 12.82 -4.06
CA LEU A 111 -4.78 12.60 -3.33
C LEU A 111 -4.72 11.31 -2.50
N PHE A 112 -4.22 10.23 -3.09
CA PHE A 112 -4.14 8.93 -2.44
C PHE A 112 -3.21 8.95 -1.21
N VAL A 113 -1.98 9.46 -1.37
CA VAL A 113 -1.00 9.55 -0.28
C VAL A 113 -1.50 10.46 0.84
N CYS A 114 -2.15 11.59 0.51
CA CYS A 114 -2.74 12.46 1.53
C CYS A 114 -3.83 11.72 2.34
N ALA A 115 -4.74 11.01 1.67
CA ALA A 115 -5.76 10.22 2.34
C ALA A 115 -5.14 9.11 3.21
N GLN A 116 -4.09 8.44 2.72
CA GLN A 116 -3.37 7.42 3.48
C GLN A 116 -2.74 7.98 4.76
N VAL A 117 -2.03 9.10 4.69
CA VAL A 117 -1.36 9.71 5.85
C VAL A 117 -2.36 10.12 6.93
N ILE A 118 -3.46 10.79 6.53
CA ILE A 118 -4.50 11.21 7.47
C ILE A 118 -5.16 9.99 8.11
N THR A 119 -5.50 8.98 7.30
CA THR A 119 -6.15 7.76 7.79
C THR A 119 -5.23 6.96 8.70
N ALA A 120 -3.93 6.86 8.39
CA ALA A 120 -2.94 6.24 9.26
C ALA A 120 -2.85 6.94 10.62
N CYS A 121 -2.92 8.29 10.65
CA CYS A 121 -2.95 9.01 11.91
C CYS A 121 -4.20 8.71 12.75
N LEU A 122 -5.36 8.53 12.11
CA LEU A 122 -6.59 8.14 12.79
C LEU A 122 -6.54 6.69 13.29
N ILE A 123 -6.03 5.77 12.48
CA ILE A 123 -5.81 4.36 12.85
C ILE A 123 -4.92 4.28 14.09
N ASP A 124 -3.76 4.94 14.05
CA ASP A 124 -2.81 5.00 15.15
C ASP A 124 -3.42 5.62 16.42
N ASN A 125 -4.21 6.69 16.28
CA ASN A 125 -4.78 7.39 17.43
C ASN A 125 -5.82 6.54 18.19
N TRP A 126 -6.54 5.68 17.48
CA TRP A 126 -7.55 4.80 18.08
C TRP A 126 -7.08 3.35 18.23
N GLY A 127 -5.84 3.03 17.85
CA GLY A 127 -5.31 1.65 17.88
C GLY A 127 -6.12 0.70 16.98
N LEU A 128 -6.68 1.20 15.88
CA LEU A 128 -7.50 0.39 14.99
C LEU A 128 -6.63 -0.71 14.36
N VAL A 129 -7.23 -1.86 14.02
CA VAL A 129 -6.52 -2.98 13.36
C VAL A 129 -5.42 -3.60 14.24
N GLY A 130 -5.42 -3.32 15.55
CA GLY A 130 -4.49 -3.91 16.52
C GLY A 130 -3.11 -3.24 16.54
N VAL A 131 -2.98 -2.03 15.98
CA VAL A 131 -1.73 -1.25 16.07
C VAL A 131 -1.59 -0.58 17.45
N GLU A 132 -0.36 -0.26 17.82
CA GLU A 132 -0.08 0.52 19.04
C GLU A 132 -0.73 1.91 18.97
N VAL A 133 -1.37 2.31 20.07
CA VAL A 133 -1.99 3.63 20.16
C VAL A 133 -0.91 4.73 20.17
N ARG A 134 -0.90 5.57 19.13
CA ARG A 134 -0.03 6.75 19.06
C ARG A 134 -0.90 8.01 18.95
N PRO A 135 -0.90 8.88 19.97
CA PRO A 135 -1.77 10.05 20.00
C PRO A 135 -1.67 10.92 18.75
N TYR A 136 -2.80 11.45 18.31
CA TYR A 136 -2.85 12.44 17.24
C TYR A 136 -2.40 13.81 17.78
N THR A 137 -1.08 13.99 17.89
CA THR A 137 -0.49 15.23 18.40
C THR A 137 -0.74 16.42 17.48
N THR A 138 -0.62 17.64 18.02
CA THR A 138 -0.70 18.89 17.25
C THR A 138 0.22 18.89 16.03
N TRP A 139 1.42 18.30 16.15
CA TRP A 139 2.37 18.19 15.03
C TRP A 139 1.87 17.29 13.90
N ARG A 140 1.21 16.17 14.22
CA ARG A 140 0.60 15.31 13.19
C ARG A 140 -0.57 16.02 12.51
N ILE A 141 -1.33 16.85 13.25
CA ILE A 141 -2.44 17.63 12.68
C ILE A 141 -1.88 18.64 11.68
N LEU A 142 -0.85 19.39 12.08
CA LEU A 142 -0.16 20.32 11.19
C LEU A 142 0.43 19.63 9.96
N ALA A 143 1.05 18.45 10.14
CA ALA A 143 1.56 17.67 9.01
C ALA A 143 0.44 17.23 8.06
N SER A 144 -0.71 16.83 8.58
CA SER A 144 -1.87 16.45 7.78
C SER A 144 -2.46 17.62 7.01
N LEU A 145 -2.54 18.81 7.63
CA LEU A 145 -2.92 20.04 6.94
C LEU A 145 -1.90 20.40 5.83
N GLY A 146 -0.61 20.22 6.11
CA GLY A 146 0.45 20.38 5.12
C GLY A 146 0.31 19.41 3.94
N ALA A 147 -0.04 18.15 4.18
CA ALA A 147 -0.31 17.18 3.13
C ALA A 147 -1.50 17.61 2.24
N VAL A 148 -2.59 18.09 2.84
CA VAL A 148 -3.74 18.64 2.11
C VAL A 148 -3.33 19.84 1.26
N PHE A 149 -2.50 20.74 1.81
CA PHE A 149 -1.97 21.88 1.07
C PHE A 149 -1.12 21.45 -0.13
N CYS A 150 -0.22 20.48 0.02
CA CYS A 150 0.56 19.94 -1.10
C CYS A 150 -0.34 19.38 -2.20
N VAL A 151 -1.38 18.63 -1.85
CA VAL A 151 -2.36 18.13 -2.82
C VAL A 151 -3.10 19.26 -3.52
N PHE A 152 -3.53 20.28 -2.77
CA PHE A 152 -4.18 21.45 -3.35
C PHE A 152 -3.29 22.11 -4.40
N VAL A 153 -2.00 22.30 -4.12
CA VAL A 153 -1.07 22.88 -5.10
C VAL A 153 -0.93 21.98 -6.33
N ILE A 154 -0.72 20.67 -6.16
CA ILE A 154 -0.55 19.70 -7.27
C ILE A 154 -1.81 19.60 -8.14
N THR A 155 -2.99 19.70 -7.54
CA THR A 155 -4.26 19.60 -8.29
C THR A 155 -4.58 20.85 -9.11
N ARG A 156 -3.93 21.98 -8.79
CA ARG A 156 -4.28 23.31 -9.35
C ARG A 156 -3.25 23.82 -10.37
N TYR A 157 -2.03 23.30 -10.35
CA TYR A 157 -0.89 23.71 -11.19
C TYR A 157 -0.20 22.49 -11.80
#